data_AF-A0A562ZGV7-F1
#
_entry.id   AF-A0A562ZGV7-F1
#
_cell.length_a   1.000
_cell.length_b   1.000
_cell.length_c   1.000
_cell.angle_alpha   90.00
_cell.angle_beta   90.00
_cell.angle_gamma   90.00
#
_symmetry.space_group_name_H-M   'P 1'
#
loop_
_entity.id
_entity.type
_entity.pdbx_description
1 polymer ?
#
loop_
_entity_poly.entity_id
_entity_poly.type
_entity_poly.pdbx_seq_one_letter_code
_entity_poly.pdbx_strand_id
1 'polypeptide(L)'
;MRELFVAAVAVLLLAGCGNKPRQPDWLVNADGAQDRYVRAYLSGNDRVADSEFARLRAEVTSTGQPGLVARVELTRCALRVASLDFAPCTGFEALRADAPEAERAYADFIAGTLAPESAKALPEQYRAVPGAANAGAAVQAIKDPVSRVIAAGALLRAGRADPQVLQLAADTASEQGWRRAVLAWLGAQALRAEQAGATEEARRLRRRMALAAQER
;
A
#
# COMPACT_ATOMS: atom_id res chain seq x y z
N MET A 1 50.53 43.48 -17.17
CA MET A 1 50.01 42.48 -18.15
C MET A 1 49.80 41.08 -17.54
N ARG A 2 49.65 40.93 -16.21
CA ARG A 2 49.46 39.62 -15.56
C ARG A 2 48.17 39.50 -14.73
N GLU A 3 47.36 40.57 -14.69
CA GLU A 3 46.12 40.68 -13.89
C GLU A 3 44.84 40.63 -14.75
N LEU A 4 44.95 40.74 -16.08
CA LEU A 4 43.80 40.77 -17.00
C LEU A 4 43.37 39.38 -17.51
N PHE A 5 44.17 38.34 -17.28
CA PHE A 5 43.89 36.97 -17.76
C PHE A 5 43.07 36.12 -16.77
N VAL A 6 42.96 36.53 -15.51
CA VAL A 6 42.28 35.74 -14.46
C VAL A 6 40.76 35.93 -14.49
N ALA A 7 40.26 37.06 -15.02
CA ALA A 7 38.83 37.37 -15.05
C ALA A 7 38.05 36.67 -16.19
N ALA A 8 38.72 36.17 -17.22
CA ALA A 8 38.05 35.61 -18.40
C ALA A 8 37.73 34.10 -18.31
N VAL A 9 38.33 33.37 -17.35
CA VAL A 9 38.14 31.91 -17.22
C VAL A 9 37.05 31.55 -16.19
N ALA A 10 36.67 32.48 -15.31
CA ALA A 10 35.70 32.24 -14.24
C ALA A 10 34.21 32.26 -14.69
N VAL A 11 33.90 32.63 -15.94
CA VAL A 11 32.51 32.80 -16.42
C VAL A 11 31.98 31.56 -17.16
N LEU A 12 32.81 30.55 -17.48
CA LEU A 12 32.42 29.40 -18.29
C LEU A 12 31.89 28.18 -17.51
N LEU A 13 31.71 28.26 -16.18
CA LEU A 13 31.25 27.14 -15.35
C LEU A 13 29.77 27.21 -14.91
N LEU A 14 28.97 28.14 -15.46
CA LEU A 14 27.55 28.32 -15.05
C LEU A 14 26.51 27.85 -16.09
N ALA A 15 26.92 27.25 -17.20
CA ALA A 15 25.99 26.68 -18.19
C ALA A 15 26.08 25.15 -18.19
N GLY A 16 25.30 24.49 -17.31
CA GLY A 16 25.28 23.01 -17.32
C GLY A 16 24.25 22.29 -16.45
N CYS A 17 23.56 22.96 -15.53
CA CYS A 17 22.53 22.32 -14.70
C CYS A 17 21.14 22.72 -15.18
N GLY A 18 20.60 22.11 -16.25
CA GLY A 18 19.26 22.51 -16.67
C GLY A 18 18.67 21.87 -17.92
N ASN A 19 18.94 20.60 -18.22
CA ASN A 19 18.13 19.89 -19.22
C ASN A 19 17.85 18.46 -18.77
N LYS A 20 17.08 18.32 -17.68
CA LYS A 20 16.47 17.02 -17.37
C LYS A 20 15.36 16.79 -18.39
N PRO A 21 15.37 15.67 -19.13
CA PRO A 21 14.31 15.37 -20.09
C PRO A 21 12.96 15.37 -19.36
N ARG A 22 11.95 15.99 -20.00
CA ARG A 22 10.57 16.01 -19.49
C ARG A 22 10.10 14.56 -19.31
N GLN A 23 9.55 14.24 -18.14
CA GLN A 23 8.96 12.93 -17.91
C GLN A 23 7.78 12.68 -18.86
N PRO A 24 7.57 11.45 -19.33
CA PRO A 24 6.40 11.12 -20.15
C PRO A 24 5.09 11.40 -19.42
N ASP A 25 4.09 11.93 -20.14
CA ASP A 25 2.80 12.32 -19.54
C ASP A 25 2.07 11.15 -18.87
N TRP A 26 2.16 9.94 -19.43
CA TRP A 26 1.55 8.74 -18.86
C TRP A 26 2.01 8.47 -17.42
N LEU A 27 3.27 8.78 -17.10
CA LEU A 27 3.84 8.53 -15.78
C LEU A 27 3.22 9.47 -14.74
N VAL A 28 3.09 10.76 -15.09
CA VAL A 28 2.47 11.77 -14.23
C VAL A 28 0.99 11.48 -14.03
N ASN A 29 0.29 11.09 -15.10
CA ASN A 29 -1.13 10.76 -15.05
C ASN A 29 -1.38 9.50 -14.20
N ALA A 30 -0.55 8.46 -14.37
CA ALA A 30 -0.62 7.24 -13.59
C ALA A 30 -0.40 7.52 -12.10
N ASP A 31 0.65 8.25 -11.74
CA ASP A 31 0.95 8.58 -10.33
C ASP A 31 -0.21 9.33 -9.67
N GLY A 32 -0.73 10.38 -10.32
CA GLY A 32 -1.88 11.12 -9.81
C GLY A 32 -3.16 10.27 -9.70
N ALA A 33 -3.41 9.36 -10.65
CA ALA A 33 -4.55 8.44 -10.59
C ALA A 33 -4.38 7.41 -9.46
N GLN A 34 -3.17 6.90 -9.24
CA GLN A 34 -2.87 5.99 -8.15
C GLN A 34 -3.13 6.63 -6.77
N ASP A 35 -2.65 7.85 -6.56
CA ASP A 35 -2.85 8.58 -5.30
C ASP A 35 -4.33 8.86 -5.00
N ARG A 36 -5.10 9.20 -6.04
CA ARG A 36 -6.55 9.40 -5.90
C ARG A 36 -7.27 8.07 -5.67
N TYR A 37 -6.85 7.00 -6.33
CA TYR A 37 -7.37 5.65 -6.12
C TYR A 37 -7.16 5.19 -4.67
N VAL A 38 -5.92 5.26 -4.16
CA VAL A 38 -5.57 4.85 -2.79
C VAL A 38 -6.43 5.57 -1.76
N ARG A 39 -6.51 6.90 -1.84
CA ARG A 39 -7.30 7.71 -0.91
C ARG A 39 -8.79 7.41 -1.01
N ALA A 40 -9.34 7.32 -2.23
CA ALA A 40 -10.75 7.05 -2.44
C ALA A 40 -11.14 5.66 -1.93
N TYR A 41 -10.33 4.65 -2.22
CA TYR A 41 -10.58 3.28 -1.81
C TYR A 41 -10.57 3.13 -0.28
N LEU A 42 -9.50 3.58 0.38
CA LEU A 42 -9.36 3.46 1.84
C LEU A 42 -10.38 4.30 2.62
N SER A 43 -10.87 5.40 2.04
CA SER A 43 -11.97 6.20 2.61
C SER A 43 -13.37 5.63 2.31
N GLY A 44 -13.45 4.63 1.44
CA GLY A 44 -14.69 3.98 1.04
C GLY A 44 -15.55 4.78 0.06
N ASN A 45 -14.93 5.53 -0.84
CA ASN A 45 -15.59 6.19 -1.98
C ASN A 45 -15.43 5.31 -3.24
N ASP A 46 -16.23 4.25 -3.34
CA ASP A 46 -16.08 3.22 -4.39
C ASP A 46 -16.16 3.79 -5.80
N ARG A 47 -17.12 4.68 -6.07
CA ARG A 47 -17.29 5.27 -7.41
C ARG A 47 -16.05 6.03 -7.87
N VAL A 48 -15.43 6.81 -6.97
CA VAL A 48 -14.18 7.52 -7.30
C VAL A 48 -13.03 6.52 -7.40
N ALA A 49 -12.94 5.55 -6.49
CA ALA A 49 -11.89 4.54 -6.52
C ALA A 49 -11.90 3.74 -7.83
N ASP A 50 -13.05 3.25 -8.28
CA ASP A 50 -13.17 2.49 -9.53
C ASP A 50 -12.82 3.34 -10.76
N SER A 51 -13.27 4.60 -10.79
CA SER A 51 -12.91 5.53 -11.86
C SER A 51 -11.40 5.81 -11.92
N GLU A 52 -10.76 6.06 -10.77
CA GLU A 52 -9.33 6.37 -10.72
C GLU A 52 -8.47 5.13 -10.98
N PHE A 53 -8.90 3.94 -10.54
CA PHE A 53 -8.23 2.70 -10.89
C PHE A 53 -8.31 2.41 -12.39
N ALA A 54 -9.47 2.62 -13.01
CA ALA A 54 -9.62 2.46 -14.46
C ALA A 54 -8.68 3.40 -15.24
N ARG A 55 -8.55 4.66 -14.79
CA ARG A 55 -7.61 5.64 -15.37
C ARG A 55 -6.16 5.20 -15.20
N LEU A 56 -5.76 4.85 -13.98
CA LEU A 56 -4.42 4.34 -13.67
C LEU A 56 -4.06 3.16 -14.58
N ARG A 57 -4.96 2.18 -14.68
CA ARG A 57 -4.75 0.99 -15.51
C ARG A 57 -4.64 1.34 -17.00
N ALA A 58 -5.45 2.28 -17.50
CA ALA A 58 -5.42 2.71 -18.89
C ALA A 58 -4.08 3.38 -19.27
N GLU A 59 -3.60 4.30 -18.43
CA GLU A 59 -2.30 4.97 -18.61
C GLU A 59 -1.16 3.94 -18.69
N VAL A 60 -1.13 2.98 -17.77
CA VAL A 60 -0.06 1.99 -17.74
C VAL A 60 -0.19 0.96 -18.86
N THR A 61 -1.41 0.55 -19.23
CA THR A 61 -1.62 -0.39 -20.35
C THR A 61 -1.17 0.20 -21.68
N SER A 62 -1.24 1.53 -21.86
CA SER A 62 -0.75 2.20 -23.07
C SER A 62 0.75 1.98 -23.34
N THR A 63 1.51 1.58 -22.32
CA THR A 63 2.95 1.28 -22.43
C THR A 63 3.25 -0.12 -22.98
N GLY A 64 2.27 -1.04 -22.98
CA GLY A 64 2.46 -2.43 -23.38
C GLY A 64 3.36 -3.25 -22.45
N GLN A 65 3.70 -2.75 -21.25
CA GLN A 65 4.62 -3.42 -20.32
C GLN A 65 3.85 -4.24 -19.27
N PRO A 66 3.80 -5.59 -19.37
CA PRO A 66 2.99 -6.41 -18.48
C PRO A 66 3.40 -6.29 -17.00
N GLY A 67 4.70 -6.13 -16.73
CA GLY A 67 5.18 -5.93 -15.36
C GLY A 67 4.66 -4.65 -14.69
N LEU A 68 4.47 -3.56 -15.45
CA LEU A 68 3.88 -2.33 -14.91
C LEU A 68 2.38 -2.50 -14.63
N VAL A 69 1.66 -3.17 -15.54
CA VAL A 69 0.23 -3.46 -15.34
C VAL A 69 0.04 -4.40 -14.14
N ALA A 70 0.91 -5.40 -13.98
CA ALA A 70 0.89 -6.31 -12.83
C ALA A 70 1.04 -5.55 -11.51
N ARG A 71 1.95 -4.56 -11.45
CA ARG A 71 2.11 -3.70 -10.27
C ARG A 71 0.85 -2.88 -9.96
N VAL A 72 0.18 -2.34 -10.97
CA VAL A 72 -1.10 -1.62 -10.79
C VAL A 72 -2.18 -2.54 -10.21
N GLU A 73 -2.33 -3.75 -10.75
CA GLU A 73 -3.31 -4.73 -10.22
C GLU A 73 -2.96 -5.15 -8.78
N LEU A 74 -1.67 -5.28 -8.47
CA LEU A 74 -1.22 -5.54 -7.11
C LEU A 74 -1.51 -4.40 -6.14
N THR A 75 -1.45 -3.13 -6.58
CA THR A 75 -1.89 -1.99 -5.76
C THR A 75 -3.36 -2.16 -5.35
N ARG A 76 -4.25 -2.52 -6.28
CA ARG A 76 -5.66 -2.79 -5.97
C ARG A 76 -5.84 -3.93 -4.97
N CYS A 77 -5.13 -5.03 -5.20
CA CYS A 77 -5.13 -6.16 -4.29
C CYS A 77 -4.65 -5.82 -2.88
N ALA A 78 -3.56 -5.07 -2.78
CA ALA A 78 -2.97 -4.70 -1.50
C ALA A 78 -3.91 -3.80 -0.69
N LEU A 79 -4.59 -2.84 -1.34
CA LEU A 79 -5.57 -1.99 -0.65
C LEU A 79 -6.80 -2.76 -0.17
N ARG A 80 -7.26 -3.76 -0.94
CA ARG A 80 -8.30 -4.71 -0.49
C ARG A 80 -7.86 -5.43 0.77
N VAL A 81 -6.66 -6.02 0.76
CA VAL A 81 -6.04 -6.70 1.92
C VAL A 81 -5.91 -5.76 3.12
N ALA A 82 -5.50 -4.50 2.91
CA ALA A 82 -5.42 -3.48 3.95
C ALA A 82 -6.78 -3.13 4.59
N SER A 83 -7.88 -3.40 3.87
CA SER A 83 -9.25 -3.22 4.32
C SER A 83 -9.94 -4.56 4.66
N LEU A 84 -9.17 -5.64 4.82
CA LEU A 84 -9.64 -7.00 5.10
C LEU A 84 -10.62 -7.57 4.07
N ASP A 85 -10.58 -7.06 2.84
CA ASP A 85 -11.22 -7.69 1.68
C ASP A 85 -10.21 -8.66 1.05
N PHE A 86 -10.50 -9.95 1.13
CA PHE A 86 -9.63 -11.02 0.63
C PHE A 86 -10.12 -11.62 -0.69
N ALA A 87 -10.89 -10.87 -1.47
CA ALA A 87 -11.24 -11.25 -2.83
C ALA A 87 -9.99 -11.66 -3.65
N PRO A 88 -10.12 -12.64 -4.57
CA PRO A 88 -8.99 -13.09 -5.38
C PRO A 88 -8.44 -11.97 -6.26
N CYS A 89 -7.12 -12.00 -6.47
CA CYS A 89 -6.37 -11.04 -7.27
C CYS A 89 -6.46 -11.31 -8.78
N THR A 90 -7.66 -11.52 -9.31
CA THR A 90 -7.88 -12.01 -10.67
C THR A 90 -7.18 -11.17 -11.76
N GLY A 91 -7.12 -9.85 -11.59
CA GLY A 91 -6.42 -8.95 -12.51
C GLY A 91 -4.91 -9.21 -12.57
N PHE A 92 -4.27 -9.46 -11.42
CA PHE A 92 -2.86 -9.83 -11.36
C PHE A 92 -2.61 -11.28 -11.82
N GLU A 93 -3.48 -12.22 -11.44
CA GLU A 93 -3.32 -13.63 -11.79
C GLU A 93 -3.26 -13.86 -13.31
N ALA A 94 -4.01 -13.07 -14.09
CA ALA A 94 -3.93 -13.10 -15.56
C ALA A 94 -2.57 -12.65 -16.13
N LEU A 95 -1.79 -11.88 -15.35
CA LEU A 95 -0.48 -11.32 -15.73
C LEU A 95 0.69 -12.06 -15.07
N ARG A 96 0.40 -13.02 -14.18
CA ARG A 96 1.37 -13.62 -13.26
C ARG A 96 2.54 -14.31 -13.96
N ALA A 97 2.29 -14.92 -15.12
CA ALA A 97 3.31 -15.60 -15.92
C ALA A 97 4.40 -14.62 -16.41
N ASP A 98 4.02 -13.39 -16.75
CA ASP A 98 4.91 -12.36 -17.29
C ASP A 98 5.35 -11.32 -16.23
N ALA A 99 4.85 -11.44 -14.99
CA ALA A 99 5.19 -10.56 -13.89
C ALA A 99 6.63 -10.82 -13.39
N PRO A 100 7.41 -9.81 -12.99
CA PRO A 100 8.73 -10.04 -12.39
C PRO A 100 8.65 -10.78 -11.05
N GLU A 101 9.79 -11.31 -10.58
CA GLU A 101 9.86 -12.08 -9.33
C GLU A 101 9.35 -11.29 -8.11
N ALA A 102 9.70 -10.00 -8.04
CA ALA A 102 9.29 -9.12 -6.94
C ALA A 102 7.76 -8.97 -6.86
N GLU A 103 7.08 -8.79 -7.99
CA GLU A 103 5.63 -8.72 -8.07
C GLU A 103 4.96 -10.05 -7.67
N ARG A 104 5.48 -11.19 -8.12
CA ARG A 104 4.97 -12.51 -7.71
C ARG A 104 5.13 -12.75 -6.21
N ALA A 105 6.31 -12.45 -5.66
CA ALA A 105 6.55 -12.54 -4.23
C ALA A 105 5.64 -11.59 -3.44
N TYR A 106 5.41 -10.37 -3.94
CA TYR A 106 4.50 -9.44 -3.31
C TYR A 106 3.05 -9.94 -3.34
N ALA A 107 2.61 -10.54 -4.44
CA ALA A 107 1.30 -11.18 -4.56
C ALA A 107 1.12 -12.30 -3.52
N ASP A 108 2.12 -13.17 -3.38
CA ASP A 108 2.10 -14.28 -2.41
C ASP A 108 2.14 -13.76 -0.97
N PHE A 109 2.83 -12.65 -0.74
CA PHE A 109 2.86 -11.99 0.56
C PHE A 109 1.47 -11.48 0.97
N ILE A 110 0.82 -10.69 0.12
CA ILE A 110 -0.53 -10.17 0.41
C ILE A 110 -1.61 -11.27 0.34
N ALA A 111 -1.31 -12.41 -0.29
CA ALA A 111 -2.12 -13.63 -0.24
C ALA A 111 -1.92 -14.44 1.04
N GLY A 112 -0.88 -14.14 1.84
CA GLY A 112 -0.54 -14.89 3.05
C GLY A 112 0.11 -16.24 2.78
N THR A 113 0.61 -16.47 1.56
CA THR A 113 1.16 -17.75 1.08
C THR A 113 2.66 -17.68 0.76
N LEU A 114 3.30 -16.54 1.00
CA LEU A 114 4.72 -16.37 0.71
C LEU A 114 5.59 -17.36 1.49
N ALA A 115 6.45 -18.07 0.76
CA ALA A 115 7.49 -18.91 1.34
C ALA A 115 8.58 -18.04 2.04
N PRO A 116 9.07 -18.42 3.23
CA PRO A 116 10.05 -17.61 3.98
C PRO A 116 11.31 -17.22 3.19
N GLU A 117 11.81 -18.11 2.34
CA GLU A 117 12.98 -17.91 1.48
C GLU A 117 12.78 -16.83 0.39
N SER A 118 11.53 -16.58 0.02
CA SER A 118 11.14 -15.57 -0.97
C SER A 118 11.00 -14.17 -0.37
N ALA A 119 11.16 -14.01 0.95
CA ALA A 119 11.06 -12.71 1.62
C ALA A 119 12.07 -11.67 1.08
N LYS A 120 13.24 -12.11 0.58
CA LYS A 120 14.24 -11.23 -0.03
C LYS A 120 13.76 -10.51 -1.30
N ALA A 121 12.80 -11.12 -2.03
CA ALA A 121 12.25 -10.56 -3.25
C ALA A 121 11.19 -9.47 -2.98
N LEU A 122 10.74 -9.32 -1.73
CA LEU A 122 9.79 -8.28 -1.36
C LEU A 122 10.41 -6.88 -1.45
N PRO A 123 9.56 -5.84 -1.64
CA PRO A 123 9.95 -4.47 -1.35
C PRO A 123 10.56 -4.37 0.05
N GLU A 124 11.58 -3.53 0.19
CA GLU A 124 12.44 -3.46 1.38
C GLU A 124 11.64 -3.34 2.68
N GLN A 125 10.60 -2.51 2.69
CA GLN A 125 9.75 -2.27 3.84
C GLN A 125 9.01 -3.51 4.35
N TYR A 126 8.83 -4.56 3.54
CA TYR A 126 8.13 -5.79 3.91
C TYR A 126 9.04 -6.96 4.21
N ARG A 127 10.34 -6.90 3.86
CA ARG A 127 11.26 -8.06 3.95
C ARG A 127 11.34 -8.67 5.35
N ALA A 128 11.19 -7.85 6.39
CA ALA A 128 11.24 -8.30 7.78
C ALA A 128 9.94 -8.99 8.25
N VAL A 129 8.82 -8.83 7.55
CA VAL A 129 7.49 -9.26 8.04
C VAL A 129 7.30 -10.79 8.05
N PRO A 130 7.58 -11.54 6.97
CA PRO A 130 7.35 -12.98 6.93
C PRO A 130 8.20 -13.79 7.92
N GLY A 131 9.35 -13.28 8.37
CA GLY A 131 10.24 -13.97 9.31
C GLY A 131 10.16 -13.48 10.75
N ALA A 132 9.34 -12.46 11.04
CA ALA A 132 9.35 -11.82 12.35
C ALA A 132 8.82 -12.75 13.45
N ALA A 133 9.60 -12.90 14.52
CA ALA A 133 9.16 -13.55 15.75
C ALA A 133 8.07 -12.75 16.47
N ASN A 134 8.15 -11.42 16.39
CA ASN A 134 7.12 -10.49 16.87
C ASN A 134 6.52 -9.74 15.67
N ALA A 135 5.31 -10.13 15.28
CA ALA A 135 4.62 -9.56 14.13
C ALA A 135 4.25 -8.08 14.37
N GLY A 136 3.77 -7.74 15.57
CA GLY A 136 3.48 -6.36 15.97
C GLY A 136 4.67 -5.41 15.80
N ALA A 137 5.85 -5.81 16.27
CA ALA A 137 7.08 -5.01 16.14
C ALA A 137 7.51 -4.82 14.68
N ALA A 138 7.40 -5.87 13.85
CA ALA A 138 7.72 -5.78 12.43
C ALA A 138 6.77 -4.83 11.68
N VAL A 139 5.47 -4.87 11.99
CA VAL A 139 4.48 -3.92 11.45
C VAL A 139 4.77 -2.51 11.94
N GLN A 140 5.07 -2.32 13.22
CA GLN A 140 5.36 -1.00 13.80
C GLN A 140 6.58 -0.32 13.15
N ALA A 141 7.58 -1.10 12.72
CA ALA A 141 8.77 -0.58 12.05
C ALA A 141 8.48 0.00 10.65
N ILE A 142 7.32 -0.33 10.04
CA ILE A 142 6.92 0.20 8.73
C ILE A 142 6.45 1.65 8.90
N LYS A 143 7.17 2.57 8.25
CA LYS A 143 6.94 4.02 8.35
C LYS A 143 5.72 4.48 7.56
N ASP A 144 5.61 4.02 6.31
CA ASP A 144 4.50 4.39 5.43
C ASP A 144 3.19 3.77 5.95
N PRO A 145 2.15 4.58 6.25
CA PRO A 145 0.93 4.09 6.88
C PRO A 145 0.16 3.11 5.98
N VAL A 146 0.17 3.30 4.65
CA VAL A 146 -0.52 2.41 3.71
C VAL A 146 0.17 1.05 3.75
N SER A 147 1.49 1.04 3.64
CA SER A 147 2.29 -0.18 3.73
C SER A 147 2.10 -0.90 5.07
N ARG A 148 1.98 -0.14 6.16
CA ARG A 148 1.75 -0.72 7.50
C ARG A 148 0.44 -1.51 7.56
N VAL A 149 -0.67 -0.95 7.07
CA VAL A 149 -1.97 -1.65 7.08
C VAL A 149 -2.03 -2.80 6.07
N ILE A 150 -1.30 -2.71 4.95
CA ILE A 150 -1.13 -3.84 4.03
C ILE A 150 -0.42 -5.01 4.71
N ALA A 151 0.71 -4.74 5.40
CA ALA A 151 1.46 -5.76 6.12
C ALA A 151 0.62 -6.41 7.22
N ALA A 152 -0.15 -5.61 7.96
CA ALA A 152 -1.08 -6.12 8.96
C ALA A 152 -2.15 -7.04 8.33
N GLY A 153 -2.73 -6.63 7.20
CA GLY A 153 -3.72 -7.44 6.47
C GLY A 153 -3.14 -8.76 5.96
N ALA A 154 -1.91 -8.73 5.43
CA ALA A 154 -1.17 -9.92 4.99
C ALA A 154 -0.91 -10.89 6.16
N LEU A 155 -0.47 -10.37 7.32
CA LEU A 155 -0.29 -11.17 8.53
C LEU A 155 -1.60 -11.76 9.04
N LEU A 156 -2.70 -11.01 8.99
CA LEU A 156 -4.01 -11.52 9.40
C LEU A 156 -4.45 -12.67 8.49
N ARG A 157 -4.31 -12.49 7.17
CA ARG A 157 -4.63 -13.52 6.18
C ARG A 157 -3.79 -14.78 6.34
N ALA A 158 -2.53 -14.63 6.72
CA ALA A 158 -1.62 -15.73 7.04
C ALA A 158 -1.86 -16.37 8.43
N GLY A 159 -2.85 -15.90 9.20
CA GLY A 159 -3.14 -16.40 10.54
C GLY A 159 -2.09 -16.02 11.60
N ARG A 160 -1.28 -14.99 11.35
CA ARG A 160 -0.15 -14.56 12.19
C ARG A 160 -0.32 -13.22 12.87
N ALA A 161 -1.48 -12.59 12.72
CA ALA A 161 -1.75 -11.30 13.39
C ALA A 161 -2.02 -11.49 14.89
N ASP A 162 -1.13 -10.94 15.71
CA ASP A 162 -1.29 -10.83 17.16
C ASP A 162 -2.17 -9.60 17.54
N PRO A 163 -2.59 -9.45 18.81
CA PRO A 163 -3.37 -8.27 19.24
C PRO A 163 -2.71 -6.93 18.91
N GLN A 164 -1.38 -6.84 18.96
CA GLN A 164 -0.65 -5.61 18.67
C GLN A 164 -0.77 -5.25 17.18
N VAL A 165 -0.72 -6.22 16.27
CA VAL A 165 -0.98 -6.01 14.83
C VAL A 165 -2.36 -5.43 14.59
N LEU A 166 -3.41 -5.99 15.23
CA LEU A 166 -4.78 -5.50 15.07
C LEU A 166 -4.93 -4.06 15.58
N GLN A 167 -4.33 -3.75 16.74
CA GLN A 167 -4.36 -2.43 17.32
C GLN A 167 -3.62 -1.40 16.43
N LEU A 168 -2.39 -1.71 16.01
CA LEU A 168 -1.60 -0.84 15.14
C LEU A 168 -2.31 -0.53 13.82
N ALA A 169 -2.97 -1.52 13.22
CA ALA A 169 -3.68 -1.33 11.97
C ALA A 169 -4.94 -0.45 12.13
N ALA A 170 -5.70 -0.65 13.20
CA ALA A 170 -6.86 0.19 13.51
C ALA A 170 -6.47 1.63 13.85
N ASP A 171 -5.40 1.83 14.62
CA ASP A 171 -4.90 3.15 14.97
C ASP A 171 -4.37 3.88 13.73
N THR A 172 -3.56 3.20 12.92
CA THR A 172 -3.05 3.75 11.65
C THR A 172 -4.19 4.14 10.71
N ALA A 173 -5.21 3.29 10.54
CA ALA A 173 -6.37 3.62 9.72
C ALA A 173 -7.18 4.81 10.29
N SER A 174 -7.29 4.89 11.62
CA SER A 174 -8.02 5.96 12.32
C SER A 174 -7.31 7.31 12.19
N GLU A 175 -5.99 7.35 12.40
CA GLU A 175 -5.15 8.55 12.25
C GLU A 175 -5.22 9.13 10.84
N GLN A 176 -5.34 8.28 9.83
CA GLN A 176 -5.43 8.68 8.43
C GLN A 176 -6.86 8.97 7.95
N GLY A 177 -7.87 8.74 8.79
CA GLY A 177 -9.28 8.93 8.42
C GLY A 177 -9.79 7.93 7.36
N TRP A 178 -9.15 6.77 7.23
CA TRP A 178 -9.51 5.74 6.25
C TRP A 178 -10.71 4.92 6.70
N ARG A 179 -11.90 5.50 6.57
CA ARG A 179 -13.17 4.93 7.04
C ARG A 179 -13.36 3.45 6.72
N ARG A 180 -13.07 3.00 5.48
CA ARG A 180 -13.21 1.58 5.10
C ARG A 180 -12.32 0.69 5.95
N ALA A 181 -11.03 1.04 6.03
CA ALA A 181 -10.06 0.29 6.82
C ALA A 181 -10.40 0.35 8.33
N VAL A 182 -10.82 1.51 8.85
CA VAL A 182 -11.25 1.67 10.25
C VAL A 182 -12.38 0.69 10.58
N LEU A 183 -13.44 0.65 9.76
CA LEU A 183 -14.56 -0.25 9.97
C LEU A 183 -14.12 -1.72 9.93
N ALA A 184 -13.26 -2.09 8.98
CA ALA A 184 -12.73 -3.44 8.86
C ALA A 184 -11.93 -3.86 10.11
N TRP A 185 -10.96 -3.06 10.53
CA TRP A 185 -10.07 -3.39 11.65
C TRP A 185 -10.76 -3.33 13.02
N LEU A 186 -11.68 -2.39 13.23
CA LEU A 186 -12.50 -2.39 14.45
C LEU A 186 -13.45 -3.59 14.48
N GLY A 187 -13.99 -4.00 13.32
CA GLY A 187 -14.80 -5.22 13.21
C GLY A 187 -14.02 -6.48 13.56
N ALA A 188 -12.79 -6.61 13.06
CA ALA A 188 -11.91 -7.73 13.39
C ALA A 188 -11.58 -7.80 14.89
N GLN A 189 -11.32 -6.64 15.53
CA GLN A 189 -11.11 -6.58 16.97
C GLN A 189 -12.37 -6.93 17.77
N ALA A 190 -13.55 -6.45 17.35
CA ALA A 190 -14.81 -6.74 18.03
C ALA A 190 -15.12 -8.25 18.00
N LEU A 191 -14.96 -8.87 16.83
CA LEU A 191 -15.13 -10.31 16.67
C LEU A 191 -14.20 -11.11 17.58
N ARG A 192 -12.93 -10.73 17.67
CA ARG A 192 -11.96 -11.36 18.57
C ARG A 192 -12.35 -11.20 20.04
N ALA A 193 -12.77 -10.00 20.44
CA ALA A 193 -13.21 -9.72 21.81
C ALA A 193 -14.43 -10.58 22.18
N GLU A 194 -15.38 -10.77 21.25
CA GLU A 194 -16.52 -11.66 21.44
C GLU A 194 -16.11 -13.12 21.63
N GLN A 195 -15.20 -13.60 20.77
CA GLN A 195 -14.65 -14.96 20.88
C GLN A 195 -13.90 -15.20 22.20
N ALA A 196 -13.29 -14.14 22.76
CA ALA A 196 -12.62 -14.18 24.05
C ALA A 196 -13.57 -13.94 25.26
N GLY A 197 -14.87 -13.75 25.03
CA GLY A 197 -15.84 -13.44 26.09
C GLY A 197 -15.75 -12.00 26.65
N ALA A 198 -14.92 -11.14 26.07
CA ALA A 198 -14.74 -9.74 26.44
C ALA A 198 -15.87 -8.84 25.90
N THR A 199 -17.09 -9.11 26.38
CA THR A 199 -18.33 -8.50 25.84
C THR A 199 -18.36 -6.98 25.93
N GLU A 200 -17.86 -6.37 27.02
CA GLU A 200 -17.82 -4.91 27.15
C GLU A 200 -16.85 -4.25 26.14
N GLU A 201 -15.72 -4.89 25.88
CA GLU A 201 -14.76 -4.43 24.88
C GLU A 201 -15.36 -4.50 23.47
N ALA A 202 -16.02 -5.61 23.13
CA ALA A 202 -16.72 -5.73 21.85
C ALA A 202 -17.79 -4.65 21.67
N ARG A 203 -18.59 -4.36 22.72
CA ARG A 203 -19.57 -3.25 22.67
C ARG A 203 -18.90 -1.90 22.48
N ARG A 204 -17.77 -1.64 23.14
CA ARG A 204 -16.98 -0.40 22.97
C ARG A 204 -16.51 -0.24 21.53
N LEU A 205 -15.98 -1.30 20.92
CA LEU A 205 -15.52 -1.31 19.53
C LEU A 205 -16.67 -1.10 18.54
N ARG A 206 -17.81 -1.76 18.76
CA ARG A 206 -19.03 -1.55 17.95
C ARG A 206 -19.55 -0.11 18.00
N ARG A 207 -19.51 0.55 19.17
CA ARG A 207 -19.85 1.98 19.26
C ARG A 207 -18.92 2.85 18.43
N ARG A 208 -17.61 2.57 18.42
CA ARG A 208 -16.64 3.28 17.55
C ARG A 208 -16.94 3.05 16.07
N MET A 209 -17.28 1.81 15.68
CA MET A 209 -17.68 1.51 14.30
C MET A 209 -18.94 2.29 13.89
N ALA A 210 -19.93 2.38 14.78
CA ALA A 210 -21.15 3.14 14.51
C ALA A 210 -20.86 4.62 14.23
N LEU A 211 -19.90 5.23 14.95
CA LEU A 211 -19.44 6.60 14.66
C LEU A 211 -18.79 6.72 13.27
N ALA A 212 -17.92 5.77 12.92
CA ALA A 212 -17.23 5.78 11.62
C ALA A 212 -18.16 5.43 10.44
N ALA A 213 -19.26 4.73 10.68
CA ALA A 213 -20.23 4.33 9.67
C ALA A 213 -21.21 5.44 9.27
N GLN A 214 -21.33 6.50 10.08
CA GLN A 214 -22.17 7.65 9.74
C GLN A 214 -21.68 8.30 8.45
N GLU A 215 -22.56 8.40 7.46
CA GLU A 215 -22.27 9.08 6.18
C GLU A 215 -22.07 10.58 6.42
N ARG A 216 -21.15 11.18 5.64
CA ARG A 216 -21.07 12.64 5.48
C ARG A 216 -21.69 13.00 4.14
#